data_AF-A0A5A5TZL1-F1
#
_entry.id   AF-A0A5A5TZL1-F1
#
_cell.length_a   1.000
_cell.length_b   1.000
_cell.length_c   1.000
_cell.angle_alpha   90.00
_cell.angle_beta   90.00
_cell.angle_gamma   90.00
#
_symmetry.space_group_name_H-M   'P 1'
#
loop_
_entity.id
_entity.type
_entity.pdbx_description
1 polymer ?
#
loop_
_entity_poly.entity_id
_entity_poly.type
_entity_poly.pdbx_seq_one_letter_code
_entity_poly.pdbx_strand_id
1 'polypeptide(L)' 'MTKDTNVVLEAIRRLSSGKNLPTSVAPKVIRDDTGLSENQVNTALYELINNGYRIVLTEGSNTVTNVSLSIGFE' A
#
# COMPACT_ATOMS: atom_id res chain seq x y z
N MET A 1 11.36 2.60 9.24
CA MET A 1 10.74 1.51 8.47
C MET A 1 10.97 0.18 9.16
N THR A 2 9.89 -0.44 9.64
CA THR A 2 9.89 -1.79 10.22
C THR A 2 10.00 -2.89 9.14
N LYS A 3 10.25 -4.14 9.55
CA LYS A 3 10.29 -5.30 8.65
C LYS A 3 8.98 -5.47 7.88
N ASP A 4 7.84 -5.35 8.57
CA ASP A 4 6.50 -5.49 7.96
C ASP A 4 6.24 -4.38 6.94
N THR A 5 6.68 -3.15 7.22
CA THR A 5 6.58 -2.01 6.31
C THR A 5 7.37 -2.20 5.01
N ASN A 6 8.56 -2.80 5.08
CA ASN A 6 9.33 -3.16 3.88
C ASN A 6 8.63 -4.26 3.06
N VAL A 7 8.04 -5.26 3.72
CA VAL A 7 7.29 -6.34 3.06
C VAL A 7 6.07 -5.79 2.31
N VAL A 8 5.31 -4.89 2.95
CA VAL A 8 4.13 -4.24 2.34
C VAL A 8 4.53 -3.35 1.16
N LEU A 9 5.62 -2.59 1.27
CA LEU A 9 6.10 -1.76 0.16
C LEU A 9 6.44 -2.59 -1.08
N GLU A 10 7.17 -3.69 -0.90
CA GLU A 10 7.54 -4.58 -2.00
C GLU A 10 6.32 -5.28 -2.61
N ALA A 11 5.34 -5.67 -1.79
CA ALA A 11 4.06 -6.20 -2.25
C ALA A 11 3.31 -5.19 -3.13
N ILE A 12 3.18 -3.94 -2.67
CA ILE A 12 2.54 -2.88 -3.46
C ILE A 12 3.27 -2.68 -4.79
N ARG A 13 4.61 -2.67 -4.81
CA ARG A 13 5.41 -2.53 -6.04
C ARG A 13 5.18 -3.69 -7.02
N ARG A 14 5.19 -4.93 -6.54
CA ARG A 14 4.89 -6.12 -7.37
C ARG A 14 3.48 -6.08 -7.94
N LEU A 15 2.49 -5.79 -7.09
CA LEU A 15 1.07 -5.71 -7.47
C LEU A 15 0.77 -4.52 -8.39
N SER A 16 1.65 -3.51 -8.40
CA SER A 16 1.55 -2.33 -9.27
C SER A 16 2.24 -2.47 -10.64
N SER A 17 2.86 -3.61 -10.92
CA SER A 17 3.72 -3.85 -12.09
C SER A 17 2.96 -3.90 -13.43
N GLY A 18 2.65 -2.73 -14.02
CA GLY A 18 2.36 -2.68 -15.46
C GLY A 18 1.74 -1.40 -16.05
N LYS A 19 1.34 -0.40 -15.26
CA LYS A 19 0.75 0.83 -15.82
C LYS A 19 1.42 2.10 -15.29
N ASN A 20 1.82 2.97 -16.22
CA ASN A 20 2.38 4.31 -16.01
C ASN A 20 1.39 5.31 -15.38
N LEU A 21 0.48 4.89 -14.50
CA LEU A 21 -0.55 5.71 -13.85
C LEU A 21 -0.97 5.04 -12.53
N PRO A 22 -1.54 5.78 -11.55
CA PRO A 22 -1.70 5.33 -10.16
C PRO A 22 -2.37 3.96 -10.09
N THR A 23 -1.58 2.93 -9.77
CA THR A 23 -2.12 1.58 -9.58
C THR A 23 -2.81 1.55 -8.24
N SER A 24 -3.97 0.92 -8.19
CA SER A 24 -4.90 0.96 -7.09
C SER A 24 -5.02 -0.48 -6.59
N VAL A 25 -4.33 -0.78 -5.49
CA VAL A 25 -4.30 -2.13 -4.91
C VAL A 25 -5.18 -2.17 -3.67
N ALA A 26 -6.13 -3.10 -3.62
CA ALA A 26 -6.95 -3.29 -2.43
C ALA A 26 -6.10 -3.90 -1.29
N PRO A 27 -6.25 -3.43 -0.02
CA PRO A 27 -5.50 -3.93 1.13
C PRO A 27 -5.63 -5.44 1.32
N LYS A 28 -6.79 -6.02 0.99
CA LYS A 28 -6.98 -7.47 1.00
C LYS A 28 -5.96 -8.19 0.11
N VAL A 29 -5.69 -7.68 -1.09
CA VAL A 29 -4.72 -8.27 -2.02
C VAL A 29 -3.29 -8.16 -1.47
N ILE A 30 -2.96 -7.04 -0.83
CA ILE A 30 -1.67 -6.88 -0.12
C ILE A 30 -1.56 -7.90 1.01
N ARG A 31 -2.65 -8.10 1.76
CA ARG A 31 -2.74 -9.08 2.84
C ARG A 31 -2.52 -10.50 2.34
N ASP A 32 -3.19 -10.87 1.25
CA ASP A 32 -3.12 -12.19 0.64
C ASP A 32 -1.71 -12.45 0.03
N ASP A 33 -1.03 -11.41 -0.50
CA ASP A 33 0.35 -11.51 -1.01
C ASP A 33 1.40 -11.61 0.10
N THR A 34 1.19 -10.91 1.22
CA THR A 34 2.19 -10.79 2.31
C THR A 34 2.00 -11.79 3.44
N GLY A 35 0.81 -12.36 3.60
CA GLY A 35 0.43 -13.21 4.73
C GLY A 35 0.30 -12.46 6.06
N LEU A 36 0.39 -11.12 6.05
CA LEU A 36 0.28 -10.28 7.25
C LEU A 36 -1.18 -10.18 7.72
N SER A 37 -1.39 -9.88 9.00
CA SER A 37 -2.73 -9.54 9.50
C SER A 37 -3.19 -8.17 8.99
N GLU A 38 -4.49 -7.89 9.06
CA GLU A 38 -5.06 -6.61 8.65
C GLU A 38 -4.46 -5.43 9.43
N ASN A 39 -4.29 -5.62 10.74
CA ASN A 39 -3.68 -4.61 11.60
C ASN A 39 -2.22 -4.31 11.20
N GLN A 40 -1.45 -5.35 10.84
CA GLN A 40 -0.06 -5.18 10.38
C GLN A 40 0.00 -4.45 9.05
N VAL A 41 -0.85 -4.81 8.08
CA VAL A 41 -0.93 -4.10 6.80
C VAL A 41 -1.33 -2.64 6.99
N ASN A 42 -2.34 -2.36 7.81
CA ASN A 42 -2.76 -0.98 8.09
C ASN A 42 -1.65 -0.18 8.77
N THR A 43 -0.98 -0.74 9.77
CA THR A 43 0.15 -0.10 10.45
C THR A 43 1.29 0.21 9.47
N ALA A 44 1.61 -0.74 8.59
CA ALA A 44 2.62 -0.56 7.55
C ALA A 44 2.23 0.53 6.55
N LEU A 45 0.97 0.60 6.11
CA LEU A 45 0.49 1.65 5.21
C LEU A 45 0.59 3.04 5.86
N TYR A 46 0.22 3.17 7.14
CA TYR A 46 0.41 4.42 7.88
C TYR A 46 1.90 4.78 8.04
N GLU A 47 2.76 3.81 8.31
CA GLU A 47 4.20 4.05 8.38
C GLU A 47 4.75 4.52 7.03
N LEU A 48 4.32 3.95 5.91
CA LEU A 48 4.73 4.40 4.57
C LEU A 48 4.31 5.86 4.32
N ILE A 49 3.09 6.26 4.70
CA ILE A 49 2.65 7.65 4.61
C ILE A 49 3.57 8.57 5.43
N ASN A 50 3.88 8.18 6.67
CA ASN A 50 4.79 8.93 7.54
C ASN A 50 6.22 9.01 7.02
N ASN A 51 6.64 8.06 6.17
CA ASN A 51 7.95 8.06 5.51
C ASN A 51 7.93 8.79 4.14
N GLY A 52 6.86 9.52 3.83
CA GLY A 52 6.78 10.39 2.64
C GLY A 52 6.22 9.71 1.38
N TYR A 53 5.75 8.47 1.47
CA TYR A 53 5.02 7.85 0.35
C TYR A 53 3.63 8.46 0.25
N ARG A 54 3.27 8.97 -0.93
CA ARG A 54 1.88 9.33 -1.22
C ARG A 54 1.09 8.05 -1.44
N ILE A 55 0.30 7.67 -0.45
CA ILE A 55 -0.68 6.58 -0.53
C ILE A 55 -2.07 7.20 -0.43
N VAL A 56 -2.85 7.12 -1.51
CA VAL A 56 -4.25 7.58 -1.49
C VAL A 56 -5.12 6.45 -0.96
N LEU A 57 -5.45 6.49 0.33
CA LEU A 57 -6.44 5.60 0.93
C LEU A 57 -7.84 6.15 0.59
N THR A 58 -8.53 5.56 -0.39
CA THR A 58 -9.92 5.95 -0.67
C THR A 58 -10.84 5.10 0.20
N GLU A 59 -11.71 5.67 1.05
CA GLU A 59 -12.66 4.85 1.81
C GLU A 59 -13.81 4.35 0.92
N GLY A 60 -14.10 3.06 0.99
CA GLY A 60 -15.32 2.43 0.50
C GLY A 60 -15.94 1.60 1.63
N SER A 61 -17.12 1.01 1.41
CA SER A 61 -17.97 0.38 2.44
C SER A 61 -17.31 -0.74 3.27
N ASN A 62 -16.10 -1.17 2.91
CA ASN A 62 -15.17 -1.86 3.80
C ASN A 62 -13.74 -1.38 3.49
N THR A 63 -13.14 -0.67 4.45
CA THR A 63 -11.70 -0.55 4.72
C THR A 63 -10.80 -0.36 3.49
N VAL A 64 -10.55 0.91 3.12
CA VAL A 64 -9.55 1.35 2.13
C VAL A 64 -9.66 0.64 0.77
N THR A 65 -10.29 1.29 -0.19
CA THR A 65 -10.53 0.76 -1.52
C THR A 65 -9.27 0.67 -2.38
N ASN A 66 -8.26 1.53 -2.24
CA ASN A 66 -7.06 1.49 -3.06
C ASN A 66 -5.82 2.04 -2.34
N VAL A 67 -4.64 1.54 -2.71
CA VAL A 67 -3.32 2.11 -2.39
C VAL A 67 -2.66 2.47 -3.72
N SER A 68 -2.33 3.75 -3.92
CA SER A 68 -1.54 4.22 -5.07
C SER A 68 -0.28 4.90 -4.62
N LEU A 69 0.88 4.44 -5.11
CA LEU A 69 2.18 5.07 -4.90
C LEU A 69 2.42 6.08 -6.03
N SER A 70 2.47 7.37 -5.70
CA SER A 70 3.00 8.39 -6.61
C SER A 70 4.40 8.78 -6.16
N ILE A 71 5.36 8.74 -7.07
CA ILE A 71 6.60 9.52 -6.92
C ILE A 71 6.16 10.96 -7.13
N GLY A 72 6.41 11.86 -6.16
CA GLY A 72 6.14 13.28 -6.34
C GLY A 72 7.03 13.80 -7.46
N PHE A 73 6.45 14.42 -8.48
CA PHE A 73 7.22 15.28 -9.37
C PHE A 73 7.63 16.54 -8.59
N GLU A 74 8.86 16.99 -8.86
CA GLU A 74 9.41 18.29 -8.45
C GLU A 74 8.45 19.45 -8.73
#